data_AF-A0A922VNP9-F1
#
_entry.id   AF-A0A922VNP9-F1
#
_cell.length_a   1.000
_cell.length_b   1.000
_cell.length_c   1.000
_cell.angle_alpha   90.00
_cell.angle_beta   90.00
_cell.angle_gamma   90.00
#
_symmetry.space_group_name_H-M   'P 1'
#
loop_
_entity.id
_entity.type
_entity.pdbx_description
1 polymer ?
#
loop_
_entity_poly.entity_id
_entity_poly.type
_entity_poly.pdbx_seq_one_letter_code
_entity_poly.pdbx_strand_id
1 'polypeptide(L)'
;SVAWESGALPVVILSKADLDDDIDGHHLAAASVAPGVEVITASAVTGDGIGAVRSHLAPGRTVAFIGSSGVGKSTLVNALAGRELLATAGIREDDARGRHTTSRRQLVRLADGLVIDTPGLREMALLDGDGLASAFDDVERTADGCRFRDCRHGTELGCAVRAALADGGLDRARFEASQKLEREARRSELANDVLARRAERRKWTAISRSVERHMDRKYGAER
;
A
#
# COMPACT_ATOMS: atom_id res chain seq x y z
N SER A 1 3.89 13.65 -8.07
CA SER A 1 3.81 12.28 -7.53
C SER A 1 4.57 12.20 -6.22
N VAL A 2 3.96 11.54 -5.23
CA VAL A 2 4.27 11.61 -3.77
C VAL A 2 5.74 11.43 -3.37
N ALA A 3 6.52 10.68 -4.15
CA ALA A 3 7.95 10.52 -3.91
C ALA A 3 8.74 11.78 -4.27
N TRP A 4 8.47 12.39 -5.42
CA TRP A 4 9.18 13.58 -5.90
C TRP A 4 8.88 14.81 -5.03
N GLU A 5 7.63 14.95 -4.58
CA GLU A 5 7.19 16.08 -3.74
C GLU A 5 7.65 15.95 -2.28
N SER A 6 7.95 14.73 -1.80
CA SER A 6 8.52 14.51 -0.46
C SER A 6 10.04 14.60 -0.41
N GLY A 7 10.71 14.79 -1.56
CA GLY A 7 12.17 14.75 -1.68
C GLY A 7 12.76 13.34 -1.57
N ALA A 8 11.92 12.30 -1.60
CA ALA A 8 12.36 10.91 -1.62
C ALA A 8 12.70 10.46 -3.04
N LEU A 9 13.67 9.55 -3.18
CA LEU A 9 13.98 8.92 -4.47
C LEU A 9 12.99 7.77 -4.72
N PRO A 10 12.09 7.86 -5.71
CA PRO A 10 11.24 6.72 -6.08
C PRO A 10 12.05 5.63 -6.78
N VAL A 11 11.72 4.38 -6.46
CA VAL A 11 12.19 3.18 -7.17
C VAL A 11 11.00 2.24 -7.32
N VAL A 12 10.76 1.76 -8.54
CA VAL A 12 9.74 0.74 -8.84
C VAL A 12 10.39 -0.63 -8.74
N ILE A 13 9.76 -1.53 -7.99
CA ILE A 13 10.25 -2.91 -7.85
C ILE A 13 9.20 -3.86 -8.42
N LEU A 14 9.55 -4.54 -9.51
CA LEU A 14 8.79 -5.65 -10.08
C LEU A 14 9.17 -6.92 -9.32
N SER A 15 8.45 -7.16 -8.23
CA SER A 15 8.63 -8.33 -7.36
C SER A 15 8.06 -9.60 -7.99
N LYS A 16 8.64 -10.76 -7.61
CA LYS A 16 8.24 -12.09 -8.07
C LYS A 16 8.52 -12.33 -9.56
N ALA A 17 9.68 -11.88 -10.02
CA ALA A 17 10.14 -12.11 -11.39
C ALA A 17 10.22 -13.60 -11.76
N ASP A 18 10.18 -14.50 -10.78
CA ASP A 18 10.10 -15.96 -10.97
C ASP A 18 8.76 -16.48 -11.53
N LEU A 19 7.72 -15.66 -11.62
CA LEU A 19 6.37 -16.09 -12.01
C LEU A 19 6.04 -15.89 -13.50
N ASP A 20 6.88 -15.19 -14.25
CA ASP A 20 6.61 -14.84 -15.65
C ASP A 20 7.92 -14.89 -16.45
N ASP A 21 7.83 -15.36 -17.68
CA ASP A 21 8.97 -15.45 -18.60
C ASP A 21 9.20 -14.12 -19.35
N ASP A 22 8.17 -13.26 -19.49
CA ASP A 22 8.27 -11.96 -20.17
C ASP A 22 8.61 -10.80 -19.21
N ILE A 23 9.72 -10.97 -18.46
CA ILE A 23 10.18 -9.96 -17.50
C ILE A 23 10.51 -8.63 -18.20
N ASP A 24 11.07 -8.70 -19.42
CA ASP A 24 11.46 -7.54 -20.20
C ASP A 24 10.26 -6.71 -20.65
N GLY A 25 9.16 -7.36 -21.06
CA GLY A 25 7.90 -6.69 -21.39
C GLY A 25 7.32 -5.95 -20.19
N HIS A 26 7.31 -6.59 -19.01
CA HIS A 26 6.84 -5.95 -17.77
C HIS A 26 7.73 -4.79 -17.33
N HIS A 27 9.06 -4.92 -17.49
CA HIS A 27 10.00 -3.84 -17.21
C HIS A 27 9.73 -2.62 -18.09
N LEU A 28 9.60 -2.84 -19.41
CA LEU A 28 9.32 -1.78 -20.36
C LEU A 28 7.97 -1.11 -20.09
N ALA A 29 6.94 -1.89 -19.78
CA ALA A 29 5.63 -1.37 -19.41
C ALA A 29 5.72 -0.49 -18.15
N ALA A 30 6.41 -0.94 -17.10
CA ALA A 30 6.61 -0.19 -15.87
C ALA A 30 7.43 1.10 -16.10
N ALA A 31 8.48 1.04 -16.92
CA ALA A 31 9.29 2.19 -17.28
C ALA A 31 8.50 3.23 -18.09
N SER A 32 7.58 2.78 -18.96
CA SER A 32 6.75 3.67 -19.78
C SER A 32 5.76 4.50 -18.94
N VAL A 33 5.25 3.94 -17.83
CA VAL A 33 4.31 4.63 -16.94
C VAL A 33 5.00 5.45 -15.84
N ALA A 34 6.30 5.25 -15.64
CA ALA A 34 7.09 5.98 -14.64
C ALA A 34 8.40 6.55 -15.23
N PRO A 35 8.32 7.54 -16.14
CA PRO A 35 9.51 8.11 -16.77
C PRO A 35 10.48 8.70 -15.73
N GLY A 36 11.77 8.38 -15.85
CA GLY A 36 12.81 8.88 -14.95
C GLY A 36 12.84 8.21 -13.57
N VAL A 37 12.02 7.18 -13.34
CA VAL A 37 12.06 6.35 -12.13
C VAL A 37 12.80 5.05 -12.45
N GLU A 38 13.72 4.66 -11.57
CA GLU A 38 14.42 3.38 -11.71
C GLU A 38 13.45 2.20 -11.52
N VAL A 39 13.52 1.21 -12.42
CA VAL A 39 12.73 -0.01 -12.37
C VAL A 39 13.66 -1.20 -12.13
N ILE A 40 13.46 -1.90 -11.02
CA ILE A 40 14.23 -3.08 -10.62
C ILE A 40 13.33 -4.30 -10.67
N THR A 41 13.74 -5.32 -11.42
CA THR A 41 13.13 -6.65 -11.37
C THR A 41 13.77 -7.46 -10.26
N ALA A 42 12.96 -8.10 -9.42
CA ALA A 42 13.47 -8.86 -8.28
C ALA A 42 12.64 -10.10 -7.96
N SER A 43 13.30 -11.18 -7.57
CA SER A 43 12.66 -12.35 -6.97
C SER A 43 13.29 -12.65 -5.63
N ALA A 44 12.45 -12.71 -4.59
CA ALA A 44 12.88 -13.18 -3.28
C ALA A 44 13.04 -14.71 -3.22
N VAL A 45 12.58 -15.44 -4.25
CA VAL A 45 12.69 -16.90 -4.35
C VAL A 45 14.05 -17.27 -4.96
N THR A 46 14.41 -16.66 -6.10
CA THR A 46 15.69 -16.93 -6.77
C THR A 46 16.84 -16.11 -6.19
N GLY A 47 16.53 -14.97 -5.58
CA GLY A 47 17.52 -13.99 -5.12
C GLY A 47 17.91 -12.96 -6.17
N ASP A 48 17.39 -13.07 -7.40
CA ASP A 48 17.68 -12.14 -8.47
C ASP A 48 17.18 -10.73 -8.13
N GLY A 49 17.97 -9.71 -8.49
CA GLY A 49 17.64 -8.30 -8.24
C GLY A 49 17.70 -7.84 -6.78
N ILE A 50 17.85 -8.76 -5.81
CA ILE A 50 17.93 -8.39 -4.38
C ILE A 50 19.16 -7.52 -4.08
N GLY A 51 20.28 -7.75 -4.78
CA GLY A 51 21.47 -6.90 -4.69
C GLY A 51 21.23 -5.47 -5.17
N ALA A 52 20.48 -5.31 -6.27
CA ALA A 52 20.11 -3.99 -6.79
C ALA A 52 19.21 -3.25 -5.79
N VAL A 53 18.18 -3.92 -5.24
CA VAL A 53 17.35 -3.34 -4.18
C VAL A 53 18.18 -2.97 -2.95
N ARG A 54 19.15 -3.81 -2.55
CA ARG A 54 20.04 -3.55 -1.41
C ARG A 54 20.91 -2.32 -1.62
N SER A 55 21.29 -1.96 -2.84
CA SER A 55 22.12 -0.79 -3.13
C SER A 55 21.49 0.54 -2.71
N HIS A 56 20.16 0.57 -2.54
CA HIS A 56 19.43 1.73 -2.02
C HIS A 56 19.43 1.83 -0.50
N LEU A 57 19.82 0.75 0.20
CA LEU A 57 19.99 0.73 1.64
C LEU A 57 21.41 1.21 1.97
N ALA A 58 21.50 2.27 2.78
CA ALA A 58 22.77 2.73 3.34
C ALA A 58 22.56 3.27 4.76
N PRO A 59 23.61 3.29 5.61
CA PRO A 59 23.58 4.01 6.88
C PRO A 59 23.09 5.45 6.67
N GLY A 60 22.12 5.88 7.49
CA GLY A 60 21.49 7.21 7.37
C GLY A 60 20.37 7.31 6.32
N ARG A 61 20.10 6.26 5.54
CA ARG A 61 18.94 6.18 4.64
C ARG A 61 17.83 5.35 5.28
N THR A 62 16.60 5.84 5.12
CA THR A 62 15.38 5.12 5.49
C THR A 62 14.58 4.85 4.24
N VAL A 63 14.28 3.58 3.98
CA VAL A 63 13.52 3.14 2.81
C VAL A 63 12.14 2.68 3.27
N ALA A 64 11.09 3.09 2.55
CA ALA A 64 9.72 2.66 2.81
C ALA A 64 9.22 1.81 1.64
N PHE A 65 8.72 0.60 1.92
CA PHE A 65 8.08 -0.22 0.90
C PHE A 65 6.59 0.11 0.79
N ILE A 66 6.15 0.45 -0.42
CA ILE A 66 4.78 0.82 -0.74
C ILE A 66 4.25 -0.10 -1.85
N GLY A 67 3.03 -0.60 -1.73
CA GLY A 67 2.40 -1.47 -2.73
C GLY A 67 1.22 -2.26 -2.18
N SER A 68 0.44 -2.90 -3.06
CA SER A 68 -0.75 -3.70 -2.68
C SER A 68 -0.43 -4.84 -1.71
N SER A 69 -1.45 -5.33 -1.03
CA SER A 69 -1.32 -6.56 -0.25
C SER A 69 -0.98 -7.73 -1.19
N GLY A 70 -0.13 -8.66 -0.74
CA GLY A 70 0.24 -9.85 -1.52
C GLY A 70 1.28 -9.65 -2.63
N VAL A 71 1.75 -8.42 -2.90
CA VAL A 71 2.82 -8.18 -3.90
C VAL A 71 4.18 -8.74 -3.47
N GLY A 72 4.40 -8.99 -2.18
CA GLY A 72 5.65 -9.61 -1.69
C GLY A 72 6.57 -8.69 -0.89
N LYS A 73 6.10 -7.52 -0.43
CA LYS A 73 6.88 -6.59 0.41
C LYS A 73 7.55 -7.27 1.60
N SER A 74 6.80 -7.99 2.43
CA SER A 74 7.35 -8.64 3.63
C SER A 74 8.35 -9.75 3.27
N THR A 75 8.12 -10.48 2.18
CA THR A 75 9.07 -11.47 1.64
C THR A 75 10.37 -10.80 1.18
N LEU A 76 10.28 -9.66 0.51
CA LEU A 76 11.43 -8.88 0.07
C LEU A 76 12.25 -8.33 1.24
N VAL A 77 11.58 -7.87 2.31
CA VAL A 77 12.26 -7.45 3.55
C VAL A 77 13.00 -8.61 4.21
N ASN A 78 12.41 -9.81 4.26
CA ASN A 78 13.09 -11.00 4.78
C ASN A 78 14.32 -11.37 3.94
N ALA A 79 14.20 -11.31 2.61
CA ALA A 79 15.33 -11.55 1.70
C ALA A 79 16.46 -10.53 1.92
N LEU A 80 16.13 -9.25 2.09
CA LEU A 80 17.11 -8.20 2.41
C LEU A 80 17.75 -8.40 3.79
N ALA A 81 16.98 -8.91 4.76
CA ALA A 81 17.48 -9.23 6.10
C ALA A 81 18.35 -10.50 6.15
N GLY A 82 18.28 -11.36 5.14
CA GLY A 82 18.91 -12.68 5.15
C GLY A 82 18.34 -13.64 6.20
N ARG A 83 17.18 -13.31 6.80
CA ARG A 83 16.50 -14.09 7.83
C ARG A 83 15.03 -13.72 7.89
N GLU A 84 14.21 -14.60 8.46
CA GLU A 84 12.80 -14.31 8.68
C GLU A 84 12.64 -13.28 9.80
N LEU A 85 12.17 -12.08 9.44
CA LEU A 85 11.86 -10.97 10.35
C LEU A 85 10.37 -10.65 10.41
N LEU A 86 9.69 -10.84 9.28
CA LEU A 86 8.27 -10.61 9.11
C LEU A 86 7.62 -11.94 8.76
N ALA A 87 6.50 -12.27 9.43
CA ALA A 87 5.77 -13.49 9.13
C ALA A 87 5.25 -13.47 7.69
N THR A 88 5.65 -14.44 6.87
CA THR A 88 5.14 -14.64 5.50
C THR A 88 4.22 -15.86 5.49
N ALA A 89 2.90 -15.66 5.40
CA ALA A 89 1.99 -16.79 5.20
C ALA A 89 1.99 -17.20 3.72
N GLY A 90 2.29 -18.47 3.43
CA GLY A 90 2.02 -19.07 2.13
C GLY A 90 0.52 -19.01 1.83
N ILE A 91 0.17 -18.69 0.59
CA ILE A 91 -1.22 -18.64 0.13
C ILE A 91 -1.76 -20.08 0.22
N ARG A 92 -2.63 -20.37 1.20
CA ARG A 92 -3.38 -21.64 1.22
C ARG A 92 -4.59 -21.49 0.30
N GLU A 93 -4.76 -22.47 -0.59
CA GLU A 93 -5.63 -22.47 -1.77
C GLU A 93 -7.15 -22.57 -1.49
N ASP A 94 -7.60 -22.63 -0.23
CA ASP A 94 -9.01 -22.99 0.08
C ASP A 94 -9.93 -21.87 0.57
N ASP A 95 -9.45 -20.63 0.71
CA ASP A 95 -10.35 -19.49 0.92
C ASP A 95 -9.69 -18.24 0.34
N ALA A 96 -10.34 -17.58 -0.62
CA ALA A 96 -9.89 -16.36 -1.30
C ALA A 96 -9.88 -15.12 -0.37
N ARG A 97 -9.54 -15.33 0.90
CA ARG A 97 -9.42 -14.34 1.97
C ARG A 97 -8.05 -14.48 2.63
N GLY A 98 -7.03 -14.06 1.89
CA GLY A 98 -5.70 -13.78 2.43
C GLY A 98 -5.79 -12.67 3.48
N ARG A 99 -6.00 -13.05 4.74
CA ARG A 99 -5.90 -12.14 5.89
C ARG A 99 -4.41 -11.92 6.19
N HIS A 100 -3.78 -11.12 5.35
CA HIS A 100 -2.50 -10.51 5.67
C HIS A 100 -2.69 -9.68 6.95
N THR A 101 -2.15 -10.17 8.06
CA THR A 101 -2.27 -9.53 9.37
C THR A 101 -1.03 -8.68 9.66
N THR A 102 -0.53 -7.93 8.69
CA THR A 102 0.43 -6.84 8.95
C THR A 102 -0.41 -5.62 9.35
N SER A 103 -0.75 -5.53 10.63
CA SER A 103 -1.61 -4.46 11.20
C SER A 103 -0.82 -3.36 11.93
N ARG A 104 0.51 -3.37 11.82
CA ARG A 104 1.39 -2.40 12.47
C ARG A 104 2.43 -1.87 11.49
N ARG A 105 2.62 -0.54 11.46
CA ARG A 105 3.79 0.10 10.85
C ARG A 105 5.01 -0.37 11.66
N GLN A 106 5.97 -1.00 11.00
CA GLN A 106 7.14 -1.57 11.66
C GLN A 106 8.41 -1.02 11.03
N LEU A 107 9.26 -0.40 11.86
CA LEU A 107 10.63 -0.07 11.50
C LEU A 107 11.47 -1.34 11.69
N VAL A 108 12.05 -1.84 10.61
CA VAL A 108 12.93 -2.98 10.56
C VAL A 108 14.36 -2.47 10.35
N ARG A 109 15.23 -2.76 11.31
CA ARG A 109 16.66 -2.47 11.17
C ARG A 109 17.34 -3.62 10.44
N LEU A 110 17.91 -3.30 9.28
CA LEU A 110 18.77 -4.19 8.51
C LEU A 110 20.24 -3.87 8.80
N ALA A 111 21.15 -4.76 8.37
CA ALA A 111 22.59 -4.50 8.46
C ALA A 111 22.98 -3.22 7.71
N ASP A 112 22.33 -2.98 6.57
CA ASP A 112 22.70 -1.95 5.61
C ASP A 112 21.81 -0.69 5.69
N GLY A 113 20.79 -0.66 6.57
CA GLY A 113 19.88 0.50 6.65
C GLY A 113 18.60 0.27 7.46
N LEU A 114 17.66 1.21 7.35
CA LEU A 114 16.34 1.12 7.97
C LEU A 114 15.27 0.92 6.91
N VAL A 115 14.39 -0.04 7.15
CA VAL A 115 13.21 -0.29 6.32
C VAL A 115 11.95 -0.04 7.13
N ILE A 116 11.00 0.70 6.56
CA ILE A 116 9.67 0.82 7.12
C ILE A 116 8.74 -0.11 6.31
N ASP A 117 8.25 -1.18 6.95
CA ASP A 117 7.10 -1.92 6.43
C ASP A 117 5.83 -1.22 6.92
N THR A 118 5.17 -0.55 5.99
CA THR A 118 3.94 0.20 6.25
C THR A 118 2.76 -0.49 5.60
N PRO A 119 1.97 -1.26 6.37
CA PRO A 119 0.54 -1.27 6.13
C PRO A 119 0.04 0.17 6.37
N GLY A 120 -0.19 0.94 5.29
CA GLY A 120 -0.88 2.23 5.37
C GLY A 120 -0.12 3.50 4.94
N LEU A 121 1.11 3.45 4.42
CA LEU A 121 1.70 4.66 3.78
C LEU A 121 0.96 5.05 2.49
N ARG A 122 0.04 4.19 2.04
CA ARG A 122 -0.97 4.50 1.04
C ARG A 122 -1.81 5.72 1.39
N GLU A 123 -2.09 5.98 2.66
CA GLU A 123 -2.84 7.19 3.03
C GLU A 123 -2.10 8.45 2.62
N MET A 124 -0.78 8.51 2.74
CA MET A 124 -0.01 9.67 2.29
C MET A 124 0.05 9.80 0.77
N ALA A 125 -0.03 8.67 0.04
CA ALA A 125 -0.14 8.70 -1.41
C ALA A 125 -1.58 9.00 -1.92
N LEU A 126 -2.58 8.82 -1.06
CA LEU A 126 -4.01 9.06 -1.31
C LEU A 126 -4.47 10.45 -0.85
N LEU A 127 -3.69 11.13 0.01
CA LEU A 127 -4.05 12.42 0.59
C LEU A 127 -3.78 13.61 -0.35
N ASP A 128 -2.96 13.44 -1.39
CA ASP A 128 -2.83 14.43 -2.46
C ASP A 128 -3.79 14.05 -3.59
N GLY A 129 -5.01 14.58 -3.49
CA GLY A 129 -6.18 14.25 -4.34
C GLY A 129 -5.96 14.39 -5.86
N ASP A 130 -4.89 15.05 -6.30
CA ASP A 130 -4.59 15.27 -7.72
C ASP A 130 -3.90 14.06 -8.39
N GLY A 131 -3.21 13.21 -7.63
CA GLY A 131 -2.40 12.11 -8.18
C GLY A 131 -3.21 10.86 -8.57
N LEU A 132 -4.14 10.44 -7.71
CA LEU A 132 -4.97 9.24 -7.98
C LEU A 132 -6.12 9.54 -8.93
N ALA A 133 -6.75 10.72 -8.81
CA ALA A 133 -7.76 11.18 -9.77
C ALA A 133 -7.19 11.20 -11.18
N SER A 134 -5.94 11.63 -11.36
CA SER A 134 -5.29 11.63 -12.67
C SER A 134 -4.97 10.24 -13.24
N ALA A 135 -4.75 9.22 -12.41
CA ALA A 135 -4.31 7.89 -12.86
C ALA A 135 -5.44 7.05 -13.48
N PHE A 136 -6.69 7.31 -13.06
CA PHE A 136 -7.89 6.63 -13.55
C PHE A 136 -8.96 7.62 -14.03
N ASP A 137 -8.54 8.83 -14.43
CA ASP A 137 -9.42 9.87 -14.95
C ASP A 137 -10.27 9.37 -16.13
N ASP A 138 -9.74 8.46 -16.94
CA ASP A 138 -10.47 7.80 -18.01
C ASP A 138 -11.64 6.93 -17.50
N VAL A 139 -11.43 6.22 -16.39
CA VAL A 139 -12.49 5.45 -15.72
C VAL A 139 -13.52 6.39 -15.08
N GLU A 140 -13.08 7.45 -14.41
CA GLU A 140 -13.97 8.42 -13.74
C GLU A 140 -14.85 9.18 -14.75
N ARG A 141 -14.27 9.72 -15.82
CA ARG A 141 -15.04 10.37 -16.90
C ARG A 141 -16.03 9.44 -17.58
N THR A 142 -15.68 8.16 -17.70
CA THR A 142 -16.61 7.15 -18.23
C THR A 142 -17.75 6.88 -17.24
N ALA A 143 -17.44 6.87 -15.94
CA ALA A 143 -18.42 6.70 -14.87
C ALA A 143 -19.41 7.87 -14.79
N ASP A 144 -19.00 9.10 -15.10
CA ASP A 144 -19.88 10.28 -15.18
C ASP A 144 -21.00 10.13 -16.22
N GLY A 145 -20.78 9.30 -17.25
CA GLY A 145 -21.80 8.96 -18.25
C GLY A 145 -22.87 7.98 -17.76
N CYS A 146 -22.76 7.44 -16.53
CA CYS A 146 -23.74 6.50 -16.00
C CYS A 146 -25.09 7.18 -15.78
N ARG A 147 -26.17 6.46 -16.13
CA ARG A 147 -27.55 6.90 -15.89
C ARG A 147 -27.82 7.21 -14.40
N PHE A 148 -27.17 6.49 -13.49
CA PHE A 148 -27.35 6.62 -12.06
C PHE A 148 -26.06 7.10 -11.40
N ARG A 149 -26.20 8.06 -10.48
CA ARG A 149 -25.08 8.65 -9.75
C ARG A 149 -24.42 7.69 -8.74
N ASP A 150 -25.15 6.67 -8.31
CA ASP A 150 -24.70 5.62 -7.38
C ASP A 150 -24.44 4.27 -8.08
N CYS A 151 -24.21 4.30 -9.40
CA CYS A 151 -23.91 3.11 -10.18
C CYS A 151 -22.65 2.41 -9.66
N ARG A 152 -22.74 1.10 -9.40
CA ARG A 152 -21.60 0.25 -9.00
C ARG A 152 -20.98 -0.51 -10.18
N HIS A 153 -21.44 -0.20 -11.39
CA HIS A 153 -20.95 -0.75 -12.65
C HIS A 153 -21.01 -2.29 -12.76
N GLY A 154 -21.90 -2.94 -12.01
CA GLY A 154 -22.08 -4.40 -11.99
C GLY A 154 -23.15 -4.85 -12.99
N THR A 155 -24.42 -4.63 -12.66
CA THR A 155 -25.58 -5.09 -13.46
C THR A 155 -26.55 -3.98 -13.80
N GLU A 156 -26.25 -2.74 -13.42
CA GLU A 156 -27.13 -1.57 -13.59
C GLU A 156 -27.39 -1.25 -15.06
N LEU A 157 -28.62 -0.82 -15.34
CA LEU A 157 -29.07 -0.38 -16.67
C LEU A 157 -28.55 1.03 -16.98
N GLY A 158 -28.05 1.24 -18.21
CA GLY A 158 -27.48 2.53 -18.62
C GLY A 158 -26.14 2.84 -17.95
N CYS A 159 -25.36 1.82 -17.59
CA CYS A 159 -24.00 1.97 -17.11
C CYS A 159 -23.04 2.24 -18.28
N ALA A 160 -22.52 3.46 -18.37
CA ALA A 160 -21.57 3.85 -19.41
C ALA A 160 -20.26 3.07 -19.34
N VAL A 161 -19.79 2.74 -18.12
CA VAL A 161 -18.60 1.91 -17.93
C VAL A 161 -18.78 0.51 -18.52
N ARG A 162 -19.94 -0.12 -18.34
CA ARG A 162 -20.21 -1.44 -18.94
C ARG A 162 -20.30 -1.38 -20.46
N ALA A 163 -20.84 -0.28 -21.01
CA ALA A 163 -20.86 -0.06 -22.45
C ALA A 163 -19.43 0.09 -23.00
N ALA A 164 -18.63 0.96 -22.38
CA ALA A 164 -17.23 1.19 -22.76
C ALA A 164 -16.36 -0.07 -22.65
N LEU A 165 -16.63 -0.92 -21.66
CA LEU A 165 -15.94 -2.21 -21.53
C LEU A 165 -16.39 -3.25 -22.57
N ALA A 166 -17.58 -3.09 -23.15
CA ALA A 166 -18.11 -4.00 -24.16
C ALA A 166 -17.71 -3.59 -25.58
N ASP A 167 -17.58 -2.29 -25.85
CA ASP A 167 -17.15 -1.74 -27.14
C ASP A 167 -15.63 -1.51 -27.26
N GLY A 168 -14.89 -1.73 -26.16
CA GLY A 168 -13.43 -1.58 -26.11
C GLY A 168 -12.96 -0.14 -25.85
N GLY A 169 -13.86 0.80 -25.59
CA GLY A 169 -13.54 2.16 -25.17
C GLY A 169 -12.89 2.26 -23.79
N LEU A 170 -12.97 1.21 -22.96
CA LEU A 170 -12.24 1.08 -21.71
C LEU A 170 -11.58 -0.29 -21.60
N ASP A 171 -10.30 -0.31 -21.24
CA ASP A 171 -9.57 -1.56 -21.01
C ASP A 171 -10.04 -2.28 -19.73
N ARG A 172 -10.24 -3.59 -19.84
CA ARG A 172 -10.75 -4.42 -18.73
C ARG A 172 -9.76 -4.46 -17.58
N ALA A 173 -8.47 -4.67 -17.86
CA ALA A 173 -7.45 -4.79 -16.82
C ALA A 173 -7.29 -3.47 -16.05
N ARG A 174 -7.40 -2.33 -16.76
CA ARG A 174 -7.41 -1.00 -16.17
C ARG A 174 -8.59 -0.76 -15.23
N PHE A 175 -9.80 -1.14 -15.64
CA PHE A 175 -10.99 -1.06 -14.79
C PHE A 175 -10.90 -1.97 -13.56
N GLU A 176 -10.36 -3.18 -13.72
CA GLU A 176 -10.17 -4.08 -12.58
C GLU A 176 -9.11 -3.57 -11.60
N ALA A 177 -8.05 -2.93 -12.11
CA ALA A 177 -7.03 -2.26 -11.31
C ALA A 177 -7.62 -1.08 -10.51
N SER A 178 -8.47 -0.24 -11.12
CA SER A 178 -9.12 0.88 -10.43
C SER A 178 -10.03 0.37 -9.31
N GLN A 179 -10.91 -0.61 -9.59
CA GLN A 179 -11.78 -1.19 -8.56
C GLN A 179 -10.99 -1.86 -7.42
N LYS A 180 -9.86 -2.51 -7.74
CA LYS A 180 -8.99 -3.12 -6.73
C LYS A 180 -8.43 -2.04 -5.80
N LEU A 181 -7.99 -0.91 -6.36
CA LEU A 181 -7.49 0.22 -5.58
C LEU A 181 -8.57 0.85 -4.71
N GLU A 182 -9.79 1.07 -5.23
CA GLU A 182 -10.92 1.58 -4.44
C GLU A 182 -11.29 0.67 -3.26
N ARG A 183 -11.36 -0.66 -3.50
CA ARG A 183 -11.61 -1.65 -2.44
C ARG A 183 -10.51 -1.65 -1.40
N GLU A 184 -9.27 -1.42 -1.80
CA GLU A 184 -8.12 -1.30 -0.91
C GLU A 184 -8.15 -0.01 -0.09
N ALA A 185 -8.51 1.13 -0.71
CA ALA A 185 -8.68 2.42 -0.07
C ALA A 185 -9.78 2.37 1.01
N ARG A 186 -10.98 1.87 0.66
CA ARG A 186 -12.10 1.71 1.60
C ARG A 186 -11.75 0.82 2.79
N ARG A 187 -11.00 -0.27 2.57
CA ARG A 187 -10.52 -1.14 3.66
C ARG A 187 -9.54 -0.41 4.57
N SER A 188 -8.69 0.45 4.01
CA SER A 188 -7.73 1.26 4.79
C SER A 188 -8.46 2.29 5.65
N GLU A 189 -9.43 3.02 5.10
CA GLU A 189 -10.25 3.98 5.84
C GLU A 189 -10.93 3.34 7.05
N LEU A 190 -11.56 2.17 6.85
CA LEU A 190 -12.21 1.42 7.93
C LEU A 190 -11.21 0.95 9.01
N ALA A 191 -10.01 0.53 8.60
CA ALA A 191 -8.96 0.12 9.55
C ALA A 191 -8.43 1.32 10.35
N ASN A 192 -8.23 2.47 9.71
CA ASN A 192 -7.75 3.67 10.36
C ASN A 192 -8.81 4.31 11.26
N ASP A 193 -10.10 4.23 10.94
CA ASP A 193 -11.16 4.63 11.87
C ASP A 193 -11.15 3.79 13.17
N VAL A 194 -10.96 2.47 13.07
CA VAL A 194 -10.84 1.59 14.25
C VAL A 194 -9.57 1.88 15.06
N LEU A 195 -8.44 2.12 14.37
CA LEU A 195 -7.16 2.43 15.02
C LEU A 195 -7.16 3.83 15.64
N ALA A 196 -7.68 4.84 14.95
CA ALA A 196 -7.88 6.20 15.45
C ALA A 196 -8.75 6.19 16.70
N ARG A 197 -9.90 5.49 16.68
CA ARG A 197 -10.76 5.30 17.87
C ARG A 197 -10.06 4.58 19.02
N ARG A 198 -9.09 3.69 18.74
CA ARG A 198 -8.30 3.01 19.79
C ARG A 198 -7.19 3.91 20.34
N ALA A 199 -6.54 4.71 19.50
CA ALA A 199 -5.53 5.68 19.89
C ALA A 199 -6.14 6.80 20.75
N GLU A 200 -7.30 7.33 20.33
CA GLU A 200 -8.09 8.32 21.06
C GLU A 200 -8.42 7.83 22.47
N ARG A 201 -8.96 6.60 22.58
CA ARG A 201 -9.26 5.97 23.88
C ARG A 201 -8.04 5.80 24.78
N ARG A 202 -6.90 5.39 24.23
CA ARG A 202 -5.64 5.26 24.99
C ARG A 202 -5.13 6.60 25.50
N LYS A 203 -5.21 7.65 24.66
CA LYS A 203 -4.84 9.02 25.03
C LYS A 203 -5.70 9.53 26.19
N TRP A 204 -7.02 9.40 26.08
CA TRP A 204 -7.93 9.80 27.15
C TRP A 204 -7.74 9.00 28.43
N THR A 205 -7.50 7.69 28.33
CA THR A 205 -7.21 6.85 29.51
C THR A 205 -5.90 7.27 30.19
N ALA A 206 -4.86 7.60 29.43
CA ALA A 206 -3.59 8.07 29.96
C ALA A 206 -3.72 9.45 30.63
N ILE A 207 -4.51 10.35 30.04
CA ILE A 207 -4.83 11.66 30.62
C ILE A 207 -5.59 11.49 31.94
N SER A 208 -6.66 10.68 31.97
CA SER A 208 -7.43 10.41 33.19
C SER A 208 -6.56 9.86 34.32
N ARG A 209 -5.68 8.88 34.04
CA ARG A 209 -4.73 8.36 35.04
C ARG A 209 -3.70 9.39 35.49
N SER A 210 -3.30 10.32 34.62
CA SER A 210 -2.37 11.40 34.99
C SER A 210 -3.05 12.43 35.89
N VAL A 211 -4.30 12.76 35.62
CA VAL A 211 -5.12 13.67 36.44
C VAL A 211 -5.39 13.03 37.80
N GLU A 212 -5.79 11.77 37.84
CA GLU A 212 -6.02 11.01 39.08
C GLU A 212 -4.78 10.98 39.98
N ARG A 213 -3.61 10.63 39.41
CA ARG A 213 -2.33 10.67 40.14
C ARG A 213 -1.94 12.08 40.62
N HIS A 214 -2.25 13.12 39.85
CA HIS A 214 -1.99 14.50 40.26
C HIS A 214 -2.91 14.93 41.40
N MET A 215 -4.19 14.54 41.35
CA MET A 215 -5.18 14.81 42.39
C MET A 215 -4.82 14.06 43.69
N ASP A 216 -4.47 12.78 43.61
CA ASP A 216 -4.00 12.00 44.77
C ASP A 216 -2.74 12.61 45.40
N ARG A 217 -1.78 13.06 44.58
CA ARG A 217 -0.55 13.67 45.10
C ARG A 217 -0.79 15.03 45.76
N LYS A 218 -1.82 15.77 45.32
CA LYS A 218 -2.13 17.12 45.81
C LYS A 218 -3.09 17.13 46.99
N TYR A 219 -4.01 16.15 47.06
CA TYR A 219 -5.11 16.11 48.02
C TYR A 219 -5.21 14.80 48.81
N GLY A 220 -4.43 13.77 48.49
CA GLY A 220 -4.48 12.45 49.13
C GLY A 220 -3.72 12.34 50.47
N ALA A 221 -3.02 13.39 50.90
CA ALA A 221 -2.29 13.39 52.18
C ALA A 221 -3.14 13.83 53.39
N GLU A 222 -4.42 14.17 53.19
CA GLU A 222 -5.35 14.60 54.26
C GLU A 222 -6.47 13.56 54.53
N ARG A 223 -6.17 12.26 54.38
CA ARG A 223 -7.03 11.16 54.84
C ARG A 223 -6.30 10.24 55.81
#